data_AF-A0A661NR39-F1
#
_entry.id   AF-A0A661NR39-F1
#
_cell.length_a   1.000
_cell.length_b   1.000
_cell.length_c   1.000
_cell.angle_alpha   90.00
_cell.angle_beta   90.00
_cell.angle_gamma   90.00
#
_symmetry.space_group_name_H-M   'P 1'
#
loop_
_entity.id
_entity.type
_entity.pdbx_description
1 polymer ?
#
loop_
_entity_poly.entity_id
_entity_poly.type
_entity_poly.pdbx_seq_one_letter_code
_entity_poly.pdbx_strand_id
1 'polypeptide(L)'
;MPGLGGRTLSEQHATETARVLRTIDPHFIRLRTLAIAQGSPLAGQRDRGDFEPLDDVEVVRELRTMVAGFTGMTSAVTSDHALNLLEEIEGQLPEDLPKMVAALDRFLDLEPQDQDLFIIGRRFGLLRRLGDLDDPAAHQRAEITLAQFQQRMPGPVASVIREAMTRLV
;
A
#
# COMPACT_ATOMS: atom_id res chain seq x y z
N MET A 1 0.06 -6.33 -9.03
CA MET A 1 -0.61 -5.02 -8.88
C MET A 1 -1.51 -5.10 -7.66
N PRO A 2 -1.02 -4.79 -6.45
CA PRO A 2 -1.82 -4.92 -5.23
C PRO A 2 -3.15 -4.15 -5.31
N GLY A 3 -4.23 -4.70 -4.75
CA GLY A 3 -5.58 -4.13 -4.73
C GLY A 3 -6.48 -4.53 -5.90
N LEU A 4 -5.95 -5.20 -6.95
CA LEU A 4 -6.71 -5.52 -8.15
C LEU A 4 -7.86 -6.52 -7.91
N GLY A 5 -7.73 -7.41 -6.94
CA GLY A 5 -8.78 -8.35 -6.57
C GLY A 5 -9.97 -7.71 -5.84
N GLY A 6 -9.84 -6.46 -5.38
CA GLY A 6 -10.76 -5.88 -4.40
C GLY A 6 -10.79 -6.69 -3.10
N ARG A 7 -11.67 -6.29 -2.17
CA ARG A 7 -11.78 -6.95 -0.85
C ARG A 7 -12.11 -8.43 -0.96
N THR A 8 -13.00 -8.80 -1.87
CA THR A 8 -13.49 -10.18 -2.03
C THR A 8 -12.42 -11.17 -2.47
N LEU A 9 -11.50 -10.76 -3.35
CA LEU A 9 -10.49 -11.66 -3.93
C LEU A 9 -9.07 -11.34 -3.47
N SER A 10 -8.89 -10.49 -2.45
CA SER A 10 -7.56 -9.99 -2.07
C SER A 10 -6.59 -11.11 -1.70
N GLU A 11 -7.02 -12.04 -0.84
CA GLU A 11 -6.18 -13.18 -0.44
C GLU A 11 -5.80 -14.05 -1.64
N GLN A 12 -6.79 -14.41 -2.47
CA GLN A 12 -6.55 -15.23 -3.66
C GLN A 12 -5.64 -14.50 -4.66
N HIS A 13 -5.82 -13.20 -4.85
CA HIS A 13 -4.97 -12.39 -5.71
C HIS A 13 -3.53 -12.38 -5.21
N ALA A 14 -3.30 -12.24 -3.89
CA ALA A 14 -1.96 -12.30 -3.30
C ALA A 14 -1.29 -13.66 -3.54
N THR A 15 -1.97 -14.76 -3.16
CA THR A 15 -1.40 -16.11 -3.22
C THR A 15 -1.16 -16.58 -4.64
N GLU A 16 -2.11 -16.34 -5.55
CA GLU A 16 -1.99 -16.76 -6.94
C GLU A 16 -0.97 -15.91 -7.71
N THR A 17 -0.87 -14.62 -7.41
CA THR A 17 0.19 -13.77 -7.99
C THR A 17 1.56 -14.27 -7.58
N ALA A 18 1.78 -14.55 -6.29
CA ALA A 18 3.05 -15.12 -5.81
C ALA A 18 3.37 -16.47 -6.45
N ARG A 19 2.38 -17.36 -6.59
CA ARG A 19 2.55 -18.65 -7.26
C ARG A 19 2.99 -18.49 -8.71
N VAL A 20 2.31 -17.61 -9.46
CA VAL A 20 2.62 -17.37 -10.88
C VAL A 20 4.00 -16.73 -11.04
N LEU A 21 4.30 -15.68 -10.27
CA LEU A 21 5.61 -15.02 -10.32
C LEU A 21 6.74 -16.00 -10.01
N ARG A 22 6.60 -16.83 -8.97
CA ARG A 22 7.57 -17.88 -8.64
C ARG A 22 7.77 -18.91 -9.74
N THR A 23 6.71 -19.24 -10.47
CA THR A 23 6.80 -20.18 -11.59
C THR A 23 7.54 -19.56 -12.78
N ILE A 24 7.37 -18.26 -12.99
CA ILE A 24 8.00 -17.52 -14.09
C ILE A 24 9.46 -17.18 -13.77
N ASP A 25 9.77 -16.87 -12.51
CA ASP A 25 11.03 -16.30 -12.05
C ASP A 25 11.51 -15.13 -12.92
N PRO A 26 10.71 -14.05 -13.05
CA PRO A 26 11.09 -12.94 -13.90
C PRO A 26 12.34 -12.24 -13.36
N HIS A 27 13.16 -11.67 -14.23
CA HIS A 27 14.33 -10.90 -13.80
C HIS A 27 13.94 -9.69 -12.93
N PHE A 28 12.75 -9.13 -13.14
CA PHE A 28 12.32 -7.88 -12.51
C PHE A 28 10.82 -7.88 -12.20
N ILE A 29 10.46 -7.51 -10.98
CA ILE A 29 9.09 -7.36 -10.48
C ILE A 29 8.90 -5.91 -10.03
N ARG A 30 7.96 -5.22 -10.67
CA ARG A 30 7.65 -3.82 -10.38
C ARG A 30 6.24 -3.70 -9.81
N LEU A 31 6.14 -3.36 -8.53
CA LEU A 31 4.87 -3.27 -7.82
C LEU A 31 4.17 -1.95 -8.15
N ARG A 32 2.86 -2.04 -8.39
CA ARG A 32 1.97 -0.89 -8.64
C ARG A 32 0.67 -1.13 -7.90
N THR A 33 0.40 -0.33 -6.88
CA THR A 33 -0.88 -0.35 -6.17
C THR A 33 -1.99 0.11 -7.11
N LEU A 34 -3.14 -0.55 -7.08
CA LEU A 34 -4.29 -0.20 -7.88
C LEU A 34 -4.73 1.24 -7.56
N ALA A 35 -4.84 2.04 -8.61
CA ALA A 35 -5.55 3.31 -8.59
C ALA A 35 -6.71 3.25 -9.59
N ILE A 36 -7.89 3.67 -9.15
CA ILE A 36 -9.10 3.64 -9.98
C ILE A 36 -9.29 5.01 -10.62
N ALA A 37 -8.90 5.12 -11.89
CA ALA A 37 -9.11 6.33 -12.67
C ALA A 37 -10.60 6.61 -12.86
N GLN A 38 -10.99 7.88 -12.71
CA GLN A 38 -12.37 8.33 -12.93
C GLN A 38 -12.81 8.06 -14.37
N GLY A 39 -14.06 7.63 -14.54
CA GLY A 39 -14.62 7.24 -15.84
C GLY A 39 -14.15 5.88 -16.38
N SER A 40 -13.25 5.17 -15.68
CA SER A 40 -12.90 3.80 -16.06
C SER A 40 -14.07 2.82 -15.83
N PRO A 41 -14.12 1.68 -16.55
CA PRO A 41 -15.11 0.64 -16.27
C PRO A 41 -15.09 0.15 -14.81
N LEU A 42 -13.91 0.14 -14.19
CA LEU A 42 -13.73 -0.25 -12.79
C LEU A 42 -14.29 0.80 -11.82
N ALA A 43 -14.20 2.09 -12.14
CA ALA A 43 -14.88 3.14 -11.38
C ALA A 43 -16.40 2.91 -11.40
N GLY A 44 -16.98 2.59 -12.55
CA GLY A 44 -18.41 2.26 -12.65
C GLY A 44 -18.82 1.03 -11.85
N GLN A 45 -17.96 0.01 -11.75
CA GLN A 45 -18.20 -1.15 -10.88
C GLN A 45 -18.13 -0.78 -9.40
N ARG A 46 -17.14 0.03 -9.00
CA ARG A 46 -17.04 0.55 -7.63
C ARG A 46 -18.29 1.33 -7.25
N ASP A 47 -18.74 2.24 -8.10
CA ASP A 47 -19.86 3.14 -7.81
C ASP A 47 -21.20 2.38 -7.70
N ARG A 48 -21.32 1.22 -8.36
CA ARG A 48 -22.47 0.31 -8.22
C ARG A 48 -22.35 -0.67 -7.05
N GLY A 49 -21.19 -0.74 -6.39
CA GLY A 49 -20.90 -1.72 -5.34
C GLY A 49 -20.48 -3.10 -5.86
N ASP A 50 -20.27 -3.26 -7.17
CA ASP A 50 -19.79 -4.52 -7.78
C ASP A 50 -18.30 -4.77 -7.46
N PHE A 51 -17.55 -3.72 -7.11
CA PHE A 51 -16.13 -3.77 -6.77
C PHE A 51 -15.84 -2.97 -5.50
N GLU A 52 -15.35 -3.63 -4.46
CA GLU A 52 -14.94 -2.97 -3.22
C GLU A 52 -13.41 -2.79 -3.18
N PRO A 53 -12.90 -1.55 -3.33
CA PRO A 53 -11.47 -1.30 -3.25
C PRO A 53 -10.93 -1.49 -1.83
N LEU A 54 -9.73 -2.06 -1.76
CA LEU A 54 -8.95 -2.09 -0.52
C LEU A 54 -8.63 -0.67 -0.04
N ASP A 55 -8.57 -0.48 1.27
CA ASP A 55 -7.85 0.66 1.87
C ASP A 55 -6.33 0.41 1.95
N ASP A 56 -5.58 1.41 2.40
CA ASP A 56 -4.11 1.35 2.43
C ASP A 56 -3.58 0.26 3.37
N VAL A 57 -4.24 -0.01 4.49
CA VAL A 57 -3.83 -1.07 5.43
C VAL A 57 -4.14 -2.43 4.82
N GLU A 58 -5.31 -2.60 4.21
CA GLU A 58 -5.70 -3.81 3.48
C GLU A 58 -4.73 -4.10 2.31
N VAL A 59 -4.31 -3.08 1.56
CA VAL A 59 -3.27 -3.22 0.52
C VAL A 59 -1.95 -3.72 1.11
N VAL A 60 -1.52 -3.21 2.26
CA VAL A 60 -0.28 -3.68 2.90
C VAL A 60 -0.42 -5.14 3.36
N ARG A 61 -1.58 -5.55 3.90
CA ARG A 61 -1.83 -6.96 4.25
C ARG A 61 -1.75 -7.87 3.02
N GLU A 62 -2.39 -7.47 1.92
CA GLU A 62 -2.32 -8.22 0.67
C GLU A 62 -0.88 -8.32 0.15
N LEU A 63 -0.15 -7.20 0.18
CA LEU A 63 1.24 -7.15 -0.26
C LEU A 63 2.14 -8.02 0.63
N ARG A 64 1.89 -8.06 1.94
CA ARG A 64 2.56 -8.97 2.88
C ARG A 64 2.38 -10.42 2.42
N THR A 65 1.14 -10.88 2.24
CA THR A 65 0.86 -12.26 1.78
C THR A 65 1.57 -12.56 0.47
N MET A 66 1.54 -11.63 -0.48
CA MET A 66 2.17 -11.78 -1.80
C MET A 66 3.70 -11.88 -1.70
N VAL A 67 4.34 -10.93 -1.04
CA VAL A 67 5.82 -10.85 -0.94
C VAL A 67 6.38 -12.04 -0.16
N ALA A 68 5.70 -12.46 0.91
CA ALA A 68 6.11 -13.64 1.67
C ALA A 68 6.11 -14.93 0.83
N GLY A 69 5.34 -14.98 -0.27
CA GLY A 69 5.33 -16.08 -1.21
C GLY A 69 6.46 -16.06 -2.26
N PHE A 70 7.30 -15.02 -2.31
CA PHE A 70 8.41 -14.89 -3.27
C PHE A 70 9.65 -15.73 -2.90
N THR A 71 9.42 -16.94 -2.38
CA THR A 71 10.47 -17.87 -1.97
C THR A 71 11.02 -18.63 -3.18
N GLY A 72 12.34 -18.81 -3.25
CA GLY A 72 12.98 -19.62 -4.28
C GLY A 72 13.02 -18.94 -5.67
N MET A 73 13.12 -17.61 -5.68
CA MET A 73 13.19 -16.78 -6.89
C MET A 73 14.43 -15.90 -6.85
N THR A 74 14.83 -15.37 -8.01
CA THR A 74 16.01 -14.52 -8.20
C THR A 74 15.68 -13.13 -8.75
N SER A 75 14.40 -12.75 -8.71
CA SER A 75 13.94 -11.45 -9.20
C SER A 75 14.48 -10.28 -8.39
N ALA A 76 14.73 -9.16 -9.06
CA ALA A 76 14.78 -7.86 -8.40
C ALA A 76 13.36 -7.30 -8.23
N VAL A 77 13.02 -6.80 -7.04
CA VAL A 77 11.70 -6.26 -6.68
C VAL A 77 11.82 -4.75 -6.45
N THR A 78 10.86 -3.96 -6.91
CA THR A 78 10.80 -2.52 -6.62
C THR A 78 9.38 -2.01 -6.37
N SER A 79 9.29 -1.02 -5.47
CA SER A 79 8.08 -0.27 -5.11
C SER A 79 8.26 1.23 -5.38
N ASP A 80 8.80 1.57 -6.57
CA ASP A 80 9.23 2.91 -6.97
C ASP A 80 8.11 3.89 -7.42
N HIS A 81 6.83 3.57 -7.25
CA HIS A 81 5.73 4.43 -7.69
C HIS A 81 5.19 5.31 -6.57
N ALA A 82 4.86 6.57 -6.87
CA ALA A 82 4.31 7.51 -5.89
C ALA A 82 3.01 7.04 -5.20
N LEU A 83 2.25 6.16 -5.87
CA LEU A 83 1.03 5.57 -5.31
C LEU A 83 1.30 4.42 -4.34
N ASN A 84 2.48 3.81 -4.39
CA ASN A 84 2.82 2.74 -3.45
C ASN A 84 3.11 3.36 -2.08
N LEU A 85 2.52 2.77 -1.04
CA LEU A 85 2.65 3.29 0.32
C LEU A 85 4.08 3.10 0.86
N LEU A 86 4.62 1.89 0.72
CA LEU A 86 5.92 1.48 1.26
C LEU A 86 6.96 1.39 0.13
N GLU A 87 7.93 2.30 0.15
CA GLU A 87 9.07 2.28 -0.79
C GLU A 87 10.13 1.25 -0.36
N GLU A 88 10.11 0.81 0.90
CA GLU A 88 11.03 -0.16 1.48
C GLU A 88 10.92 -1.56 0.86
N ILE A 89 9.88 -1.81 0.08
CA ILE A 89 9.65 -3.08 -0.62
C ILE A 89 10.48 -3.06 -1.92
N GLU A 90 11.79 -3.08 -1.73
CA GLU A 90 12.80 -3.00 -2.78
C GLU A 90 14.05 -3.80 -2.39
N GLY A 91 14.53 -4.61 -3.34
CA GLY A 91 15.74 -5.40 -3.17
C GLY A 91 15.88 -6.56 -4.15
N GLN A 92 16.92 -7.36 -3.95
CA GLN A 92 17.25 -8.55 -4.72
C GLN A 92 16.79 -9.81 -3.97
N LEU A 93 16.06 -10.70 -4.63
CA LEU A 93 15.70 -12.01 -4.07
C LEU A 93 16.84 -13.03 -4.30
N PRO A 94 17.06 -13.95 -3.35
CA PRO A 94 16.35 -14.12 -2.07
C PRO A 94 16.88 -13.25 -0.91
N GLU A 95 17.99 -12.52 -1.08
CA GLU A 95 18.75 -11.87 -0.01
C GLU A 95 17.94 -10.83 0.76
N ASP A 96 17.18 -9.99 0.05
CA ASP A 96 16.39 -8.90 0.63
C ASP A 96 14.96 -9.31 1.03
N LEU A 97 14.54 -10.56 0.79
CA LEU A 97 13.20 -11.03 1.15
C LEU A 97 12.87 -10.81 2.65
N PRO A 98 13.75 -11.18 3.61
CA PRO A 98 13.45 -10.97 5.03
C PRO A 98 13.28 -9.49 5.37
N LYS A 99 14.06 -8.60 4.73
CA LYS A 99 13.98 -7.15 4.92
C LYS A 99 12.65 -6.60 4.40
N MET A 100 12.20 -7.02 3.22
CA MET A 100 10.92 -6.58 2.66
C MET A 100 9.74 -7.03 3.51
N VAL A 101 9.74 -8.29 3.96
CA VAL A 101 8.70 -8.82 4.86
C VAL A 101 8.71 -8.07 6.20
N ALA A 102 9.88 -7.82 6.79
CA ALA A 102 9.99 -7.08 8.04
C ALA A 102 9.49 -5.62 7.93
N ALA A 103 9.64 -4.97 6.76
CA ALA A 103 9.08 -3.63 6.56
C ALA A 103 7.54 -3.65 6.52
N LEU A 104 6.94 -4.67 5.90
CA LEU A 104 5.47 -4.87 5.88
C LEU A 104 4.96 -5.16 7.29
N ASP A 105 5.60 -6.08 7.99
CA ASP A 105 5.25 -6.45 9.36
C ASP A 105 5.40 -5.23 10.30
N ARG A 106 6.50 -4.45 10.19
CA ARG A 106 6.69 -3.19 10.97
C ARG A 106 5.52 -2.23 10.81
N PHE A 107 5.02 -2.01 9.58
CA PHE A 107 3.87 -1.13 9.37
C PHE A 107 2.58 -1.73 9.98
N LEU A 108 2.35 -3.02 9.78
CA LEU A 108 1.15 -3.70 10.27
C LEU A 108 1.09 -3.79 11.80
N ASP A 109 2.26 -3.77 12.46
CA ASP A 109 2.41 -3.78 13.91
C ASP A 109 2.34 -2.37 14.56
N LEU A 110 2.30 -1.29 13.77
CA LEU A 110 2.04 0.06 14.29
C LEU A 110 0.65 0.12 14.94
N GLU A 111 0.51 0.95 15.97
CA GLU A 111 -0.80 1.31 16.50
C GLU A 111 -1.66 1.93 15.39
N PRO A 112 -3.00 1.72 15.37
CA PRO A 112 -3.86 2.21 14.29
C PRO A 112 -3.71 3.71 14.01
N GLN A 113 -3.46 4.52 15.05
CA GLN A 113 -3.22 5.95 14.91
C GLN A 113 -1.91 6.24 14.16
N ASP A 114 -0.84 5.50 14.43
CA ASP A 114 0.46 5.65 13.75
C ASP A 114 0.39 5.16 12.29
N GLN A 115 -0.44 4.16 12.00
CA GLN A 115 -0.76 3.75 10.63
C GLN A 115 -1.41 4.90 9.86
N ASP A 116 -2.44 5.52 10.44
CA ASP A 116 -3.13 6.67 9.84
C ASP A 116 -2.17 7.85 9.61
N LEU A 117 -1.31 8.16 10.58
CA LEU A 117 -0.29 9.20 10.47
C LEU A 117 0.70 8.91 9.35
N PHE A 118 1.19 7.67 9.26
CA PHE A 118 2.08 7.28 8.18
C PHE A 118 1.41 7.43 6.82
N ILE A 119 0.19 6.93 6.68
CA ILE A 119 -0.55 6.96 5.42
C ILE A 119 -0.77 8.40 4.97
N ILE A 120 -1.28 9.27 5.84
CA ILE A 120 -1.44 10.69 5.50
C ILE A 120 -0.09 11.32 5.19
N GLY A 121 0.93 11.07 6.01
CA GLY A 121 2.26 11.60 5.76
C GLY A 121 2.80 11.22 4.38
N ARG A 122 2.61 9.96 3.95
CA ARG A 122 2.98 9.49 2.60
C ARG A 122 2.14 10.14 1.51
N ARG A 123 0.82 10.20 1.66
CA ARG A 123 -0.11 10.74 0.63
C ARG A 123 0.08 12.23 0.38
N PHE A 124 0.54 12.97 1.39
CA PHE A 124 0.78 14.41 1.31
C PHE A 124 2.27 14.79 1.23
N GLY A 125 3.17 13.81 1.05
CA GLY A 125 4.61 14.05 0.84
C GLY A 125 5.36 14.57 2.06
N LEU A 126 4.81 14.38 3.27
CA LEU A 126 5.44 14.74 4.55
C LEU A 126 6.39 13.66 5.04
N LEU A 127 6.08 12.40 4.71
CA LEU A 127 6.85 11.21 5.04
C LEU A 127 7.16 10.46 3.75
N ARG A 128 8.27 9.71 3.77
CA ARG A 128 8.72 8.87 2.66
C ARG A 128 8.92 7.42 3.09
N ARG A 129 9.49 7.20 4.27
CA ARG A 129 9.82 5.89 4.83
C ARG A 129 9.24 5.75 6.23
N LEU A 130 9.01 4.51 6.68
CA LEU A 130 8.50 4.21 8.03
C LEU A 130 9.37 4.81 9.12
N GLY A 131 10.69 4.87 8.91
CA GLY A 131 11.62 5.51 9.85
C GLY A 131 11.39 7.02 10.03
N ASP A 132 10.67 7.68 9.12
CA ASP A 132 10.37 9.10 9.26
C ASP A 132 9.35 9.37 10.39
N LEU A 133 8.60 8.35 10.84
CA LEU A 133 7.74 8.46 12.03
C LEU A 133 8.54 8.66 13.32
N ASP A 134 9.81 8.22 13.31
CA ASP A 134 10.71 8.35 14.46
C ASP A 134 11.25 9.79 14.61
N ASP A 135 11.08 10.66 13.59
CA ASP A 135 11.40 12.08 13.65
C ASP A 135 10.24 12.88 14.28
N PRO A 136 10.42 13.46 15.48
CA PRO A 136 9.36 14.20 16.15
C PRO A 136 8.78 15.36 15.33
N ALA A 137 9.61 16.02 14.51
CA ALA A 137 9.14 17.14 13.69
C ALA A 137 8.30 16.66 12.50
N ALA A 138 8.66 15.53 11.90
CA ALA A 138 7.88 14.92 10.83
C ALA A 138 6.57 14.32 11.35
N HIS A 139 6.63 13.65 12.50
CA HIS A 139 5.47 13.14 13.23
C HIS A 139 4.46 14.27 13.52
N GLN A 140 4.91 15.37 14.14
CA GLN A 140 4.04 16.50 14.47
C GLN A 140 3.38 17.12 13.23
N ARG A 141 4.10 17.22 12.10
CA ARG A 141 3.51 17.71 10.84
C ARG A 141 2.42 16.78 10.30
N ALA A 142 2.62 15.47 10.39
CA ALA A 142 1.62 14.48 9.99
C ALA A 142 0.36 14.58 10.88
N GLU A 143 0.53 14.72 12.21
CA GLU A 143 -0.59 14.92 13.16
C GLU A 143 -1.41 16.16 12.85
N ILE A 144 -0.74 17.30 12.65
CA ILE A 144 -1.42 18.56 12.29
C ILE A 144 -2.22 18.39 11.00
N THR A 145 -1.63 17.71 10.01
CA THR A 145 -2.28 17.48 8.71
C THR A 145 -3.51 16.57 8.87
N LEU A 146 -3.38 15.46 9.60
CA LEU A 146 -4.49 14.57 9.91
C LEU A 146 -5.64 15.32 10.63
N ALA A 147 -5.31 16.11 11.66
CA ALA A 147 -6.29 16.89 12.40
C ALA A 147 -7.02 17.92 11.51
N GLN A 148 -6.29 18.61 10.63
CA GLN A 148 -6.89 19.56 9.67
C GLN A 148 -7.86 18.87 8.71
N PHE A 149 -7.54 17.65 8.26
CA PHE A 149 -8.43 16.88 7.40
C PHE A 149 -9.69 16.42 8.14
N GLN A 150 -9.53 15.86 9.34
CA GLN A 150 -10.66 15.40 10.17
C GLN A 150 -11.62 16.54 10.50
N GLN A 151 -11.13 17.77 10.69
CA GLN A 151 -11.99 18.95 10.89
C GLN A 151 -12.81 19.31 9.64
N ARG A 152 -12.26 19.11 8.44
CA ARG A 152 -12.94 19.45 7.17
C ARG A 152 -13.87 18.35 6.70
N MET A 153 -13.52 17.09 6.95
CA MET A 153 -14.26 15.90 6.52
C MET A 153 -14.33 14.92 7.71
N PRO A 154 -15.34 15.08 8.58
CA PRO A 154 -15.52 14.17 9.71
C PRO A 154 -15.92 12.77 9.21
N GLY A 155 -15.16 11.75 9.61
CA GLY A 155 -15.36 10.36 9.21
C GLY A 155 -14.10 9.51 9.40
N PRO A 156 -14.13 8.22 9.03
CA PRO A 156 -12.94 7.36 9.09
C PRO A 156 -11.79 7.90 8.26
N VAL A 157 -10.56 7.85 8.77
CA VAL A 157 -9.35 8.36 8.07
C VAL A 157 -9.17 7.70 6.70
N ALA A 158 -9.47 6.40 6.58
CA ALA A 158 -9.49 5.68 5.32
C ALA A 158 -10.40 6.32 4.25
N SER A 159 -11.56 6.90 4.62
CA SER A 159 -12.43 7.60 3.66
C SER A 159 -11.84 8.92 3.18
N VAL A 160 -11.22 9.68 4.10
CA VAL A 160 -10.54 10.94 3.81
C VAL A 160 -9.39 10.72 2.83
N ILE A 161 -8.55 9.72 3.09
CA ILE A 161 -7.43 9.34 2.24
C ILE A 161 -7.94 8.94 0.86
N ARG A 162 -8.96 8.09 0.79
CA ARG A 162 -9.53 7.62 -0.48
C ARG A 162 -10.04 8.78 -1.33
N GLU A 163 -10.70 9.76 -0.73
CA GLU A 163 -11.17 10.95 -1.46
C GLU A 163 -10.00 11.83 -1.93
N ALA A 164 -9.00 12.05 -1.08
CA ALA A 164 -7.81 12.82 -1.45
C ALA A 164 -7.05 12.16 -2.62
N MET A 165 -6.90 10.83 -2.59
CA MET A 165 -6.21 10.05 -3.61
C MET A 165 -6.96 10.02 -4.95
N THR A 166 -8.29 10.13 -4.94
CA THR A 166 -9.12 10.15 -6.16
C THR A 166 -8.79 11.34 -7.07
N ARG A 167 -8.20 12.41 -6.53
CA ARG A 167 -7.80 13.62 -7.28
C ARG A 167 -6.39 13.53 -7.88
N LEU A 168 -5.64 12.47 -7.57
CA LEU A 168 -4.25 12.26 -8.01
C LEU A 168 -4.13 11.27 -9.18
N VAL A 169 -5.26 10.71 -9.65
CA VAL A 169 -5.34 9.67 -10.70
C VAL A 169 -6.05 10.21 -11.93
#